data_AF-A0A8X6FPU7-F1
#
_entry.id   AF-A0A8X6FPU7-F1
#
_cell.length_a   1.000
_cell.length_b   1.000
_cell.length_c   1.000
_cell.angle_alpha   90.00
_cell.angle_beta   90.00
_cell.angle_gamma   90.00
#
_symmetry.space_group_name_H-M   'P 1'
#
loop_
_entity.id
_entity.type
_entity.pdbx_description
1 polymer ?
#
loop_
_entity_poly.entity_id
_entity_poly.type
_entity_poly.pdbx_seq_one_letter_code
_entity_poly.pdbx_strand_id
1 'polypeptide(L)' 'MFTSVKGFKKEDLIYLCQEINEDLPLKVTISTLKDVILNSKEYKNDPDFVSTVLATTVSERQKKEERKRQEEEIE' A
#
# COMPACT_ATOMS: atom_id res chain seq x y z
N MET A 1 -2.25 11.59 -7.44
CA MET A 1 -1.12 11.58 -6.48
C MET A 1 -1.35 10.46 -5.47
N PHE A 2 -0.30 9.93 -4.85
CA PHE A 2 -0.36 8.78 -3.92
C PHE A 2 -1.41 8.95 -2.80
N THR A 3 -1.62 10.19 -2.35
CA THR A 3 -2.62 10.57 -1.36
C THR A 3 -4.08 10.43 -1.82
N SER A 4 -4.32 10.23 -3.12
CA SER A 4 -5.65 10.08 -3.71
C SER A 4 -6.21 8.67 -3.58
N VAL A 5 -5.38 7.66 -3.32
CA VAL A 5 -5.84 6.28 -3.09
C VAL A 5 -6.61 6.25 -1.78
N LYS A 6 -7.84 5.73 -1.78
CA LYS A 6 -8.69 5.63 -0.58
C LYS A 6 -8.79 4.18 -0.13
N GLY A 7 -8.98 3.95 1.16
CA GLY A 7 -9.20 2.61 1.71
C GLY A 7 -7.94 1.74 1.88
N PHE A 8 -6.75 2.34 1.78
CA PHE A 8 -5.51 1.67 2.15
C PHE A 8 -5.41 1.51 3.67
N LYS A 9 -4.90 0.36 4.11
CA LYS A 9 -4.56 0.06 5.50
C LYS A 9 -3.07 0.30 5.73
N LYS A 10 -2.65 0.27 7.01
CA LYS A 10 -1.24 0.33 7.39
C LYS A 10 -0.40 -0.75 6.69
N GLU A 11 -0.97 -1.94 6.53
CA GLU A 11 -0.31 -3.08 5.89
C GLU A 11 -0.04 -2.83 4.41
N ASP A 12 -0.97 -2.19 3.69
CA ASP A 12 -0.81 -1.84 2.27
C ASP A 12 0.36 -0.86 2.08
N LEU A 13 0.52 0.09 3.02
CA LEU A 13 1.64 1.03 3.02
C LEU A 13 2.98 0.37 3.39
N ILE A 14 2.98 -0.60 4.30
CA ILE A 14 4.19 -1.37 4.63
C ILE A 14 4.65 -2.16 3.40
N TYR A 15 3.71 -2.82 2.72
CA TYR A 15 3.99 -3.56 1.50
C TYR A 15 4.57 -2.64 0.41
N LEU A 16 3.97 -1.47 0.20
CA LEU A 16 4.49 -0.49 -0.75
C LEU A 16 5.92 -0.05 -0.43
N CYS A 17 6.23 0.21 0.84
CA CYS A 17 7.58 0.54 1.26
C CYS A 17 8.59 -0.59 1.03
N GLN A 18 8.17 -1.85 1.21
CA GLN A 18 9.00 -3.01 0.86
C GLN A 18 9.21 -3.13 -0.66
N GLU A 19 8.18 -2.89 -1.46
CA GLU A 19 8.26 -2.90 -2.94
C GLU A 19 9.25 -1.85 -3.47
N ILE A 20 9.24 -0.64 -2.90
CA ILE A 20 10.18 0.42 -3.27
C ILE A 20 11.55 0.29 -2.59
N ASN A 21 11.82 -0.83 -1.90
CA ASN A 21 13.07 -1.11 -1.17
C ASN A 21 13.47 -0.01 -0.16
N GLU A 22 12.48 0.63 0.48
CA GLU A 22 12.72 1.60 1.55
C GLU A 22 12.83 0.90 2.92
N ASP A 23 13.77 1.39 3.74
CA ASP A 23 14.00 0.84 5.08
C ASP A 23 12.91 1.34 6.03
N LEU A 24 12.13 0.40 6.57
CA LEU A 24 11.05 0.71 7.49
C LEU A 24 11.52 0.61 8.94
N PRO A 25 11.31 1.66 9.76
CA PRO A 25 11.61 1.56 11.18
C PRO A 25 10.66 0.57 11.89
N LEU A 26 11.17 -0.16 12.88
CA LEU A 26 10.42 -1.13 13.71
C LEU A 26 9.12 -0.58 14.31
N LYS A 27 9.08 0.72 14.65
CA LYS A 27 7.87 1.44 15.10
C LYS A 27 7.36 2.36 14.01
N VAL A 28 6.74 1.76 13.02
CA VAL A 28 6.21 2.48 11.87
C VAL A 28 4.73 2.86 12.08
N THR A 29 4.43 4.17 12.01
CA THR A 29 3.05 4.69 12.00
C THR A 29 2.60 5.00 10.57
N ILE A 30 1.28 5.13 10.34
CA ILE A 30 0.76 5.54 9.02
C ILE A 30 1.33 6.89 8.59
N SER A 31 1.53 7.82 9.54
CA SER A 31 2.13 9.12 9.24
C SER A 31 3.58 8.96 8.78
N THR A 32 4.38 8.14 9.48
CA THR A 32 5.77 7.86 9.12
C THR A 32 5.86 7.18 7.75
N LEU A 33 5.00 6.21 7.45
CA LEU A 33 4.96 5.53 6.15
C LEU A 33 4.73 6.51 5.01
N LYS A 34 3.74 7.39 5.18
CA LYS A 34 3.46 8.42 4.18
C LYS A 34 4.67 9.32 3.97
N ASP A 35 5.34 9.72 5.05
CA ASP A 35 6.51 10.59 4.97
C ASP A 35 7.69 9.90 4.26
N VAL A 36 7.97 8.63 4.59
CA VAL A 36 9.00 7.81 3.92
C VAL A 36 8.68 7.68 2.43
N ILE A 37 7.44 7.32 2.08
CA ILE A 37 7.03 7.18 0.68
C ILE A 37 7.21 8.50 -0.06
N LEU A 38 6.73 9.62 0.50
CA LEU A 38 6.86 10.95 -0.12
C LEU A 38 8.33 11.39 -0.27
N ASN A 39 9.22 10.92 0.62
CA ASN A 39 10.65 11.23 0.58
C ASN A 39 11.49 10.24 -0.23
N SER A 40 10.95 9.07 -0.58
CA SER A 40 11.63 8.02 -1.34
C SER A 40 12.06 8.50 -2.73
N LYS A 41 13.13 7.89 -3.26
CA LYS A 41 13.58 8.17 -4.62
C LYS A 41 12.52 7.80 -5.65
N GLU A 42 11.85 6.67 -5.46
CA GLU A 42 10.84 6.16 -6.39
C GLU A 42 9.65 7.10 -6.48
N TYR A 43 9.18 7.67 -5.36
CA TYR A 43 8.12 8.66 -5.42
C TYR A 43 8.56 9.99 -6.05
N LYS A 44 9.82 10.40 -5.82
CA LYS A 44 10.38 11.63 -6.41
C LYS A 44 10.63 11.48 -7.91
N ASN A 45 10.95 10.27 -8.37
CA ASN A 45 11.22 9.96 -9.75
C ASN A 45 9.93 9.68 -10.53
N ASP A 46 9.06 8.83 -9.97
CA ASP A 46 7.77 8.45 -10.56
C ASP A 46 6.66 8.33 -9.50
N PRO A 47 5.99 9.45 -9.17
CA PRO A 47 4.91 9.46 -8.20
C PRO A 47 3.65 8.72 -8.69
N ASP A 48 3.48 8.57 -10.02
CA ASP A 48 2.36 7.85 -10.61
C ASP A 48 2.54 6.33 -10.51
N PHE A 49 3.77 5.84 -10.64
CA PHE A 49 4.12 4.44 -10.35
C PHE A 49 3.75 4.08 -8.91
N VAL A 50 4.19 4.85 -7.92
CA VAL A 50 3.88 4.61 -6.50
C VAL A 50 2.36 4.62 -6.23
N SER A 51 1.65 5.55 -6.88
CA SER A 51 0.17 5.62 -6.78
C SER A 51 -0.49 4.37 -7.37
N THR A 52 0.02 3.89 -8.51
CA THR A 52 -0.49 2.71 -9.21
C THR A 52 -0.23 1.42 -8.42
N VAL A 53 0.98 1.28 -7.85
CA VAL A 53 1.34 0.13 -7.00
C VAL A 53 0.41 0.10 -5.79
N LEU A 54 0.25 1.22 -5.07
CA LEU A 54 -0.66 1.27 -3.92
C LEU A 54 -2.11 0.92 -4.30
N ALA A 55 -2.63 1.50 -5.38
CA ALA A 55 -3.98 1.22 -5.84
C ALA A 55 -4.17 -0.27 -6.19
N THR A 56 -3.17 -0.88 -6.81
CA THR A 56 -3.16 -2.30 -7.15
C THR A 56 -3.11 -3.17 -5.89
N THR A 57 -2.20 -2.89 -4.95
CA THR A 57 -2.11 -3.60 -3.67
C THR A 57 -3.43 -3.55 -2.90
N VAL A 58 -4.03 -2.36 -2.79
CA VAL A 58 -5.32 -2.18 -2.10
C VAL A 58 -6.43 -2.97 -2.79
N SER A 59 -6.49 -2.90 -4.13
CA SER A 59 -7.51 -3.61 -4.91
C SER A 59 -7.34 -5.12 -4.78
N GLU A 60 -6.12 -5.64 -4.91
CA GLU A 60 -5.82 -7.07 -4.77
C GLU A 60 -6.15 -7.58 -3.35
N ARG A 61 -5.84 -6.81 -2.31
CA ARG A 61 -6.21 -7.12 -0.93
C ARG A 61 -7.73 -7.22 -0.79
N GLN A 62 -8.48 -6.23 -1.27
CA GLN A 62 -9.94 -6.22 -1.21
C GLN A 62 -10.53 -7.41 -1.97
N LYS A 63 -10.02 -7.70 -3.17
CA LYS A 63 -10.45 -8.82 -4.01
C LYS A 63 -10.16 -10.17 -3.34
N LYS A 64 -9.07 -10.27 -2.59
CA LYS A 64 -8.72 -11.48 -1.81
C LYS A 64 -9.61 -11.63 -0.58
N GLU A 65 -9.93 -10.53 0.12
CA GLU A 65 -10.89 -10.54 1.23
C GLU A 65 -12.30 -10.92 0.75
N GLU A 66 -12.74 -10.42 -0.42
CA GLU A 66 -14.04 -10.73 -0.99
C GLU A 66 -14.15 -12.20 -1.44
N ARG A 67 -13.11 -12.73 -2.11
CA ARG A 67 -13.05 -14.16 -2.48
C ARG A 67 -13.14 -15.07 -1.26
N LYS A 68 -12.40 -14.76 -0.20
CA LYS A 68 -12.48 -15.53 1.05
C LYS A 68 -13.88 -15.54 1.66
N ARG A 69 -14.58 -14.40 1.66
CA ARG A 69 -15.96 -14.32 2.14
C ARG A 69 -16.91 -15.18 1.29
N GLN A 70 -16.74 -15.20 -0.03
CA GLN A 70 -17.55 -16.05 -0.91
C GLN A 70 -17.25 -17.54 -0.70
N GLU A 71 -15.99 -17.91 -0.47
CA GLU A 71 -15.60 -19.29 -0.17
C GLU A 71 -16.19 -19.76 1.17
N GLU A 72 -16.22 -18.91 2.21
CA GLU A 72 -16.83 -19.21 3.52
C GLU A 72 -18.36 -19.27 3.50
N GLU A 73 -19.03 -18.68 2.50
CA GLU A 73 -20.50 -18.71 2.36
C GLU A 73 -21.01 -19.93 1.56
N ILE A 74 -20.09 -20.65 0.90
CA ILE A 74 -20.38 -21.85 0.09
C ILE A 74 -20.09 -23.16 0.88
N GLU A 75 -19.45 -23.06 2.05
CA GLU A 75 -19.20 -24.18 2.99
C GLU A 75 -20.35 -24.36 4.00
#